data_AF-A0A2N3EKD2-F1
#
_entry.id   AF-A0A2N3EKD2-F1
#
_cell.length_a   1.000
_cell.length_b   1.000
_cell.length_c   1.000
_cell.angle_alpha   90.00
_cell.angle_beta   90.00
_cell.angle_gamma   90.00
#
_symmetry.space_group_name_H-M   'P 1'
#
loop_
_entity.id
_entity.type
_entity.pdbx_description
1 polymer ?
#
loop_
_entity_poly.entity_id
_entity_poly.type
_entity_poly.pdbx_seq_one_letter_code
_entity_poly.pdbx_strand_id
1 'polypeptide(L)'
;MTHREEDGKAVPPGSLPYRSCVGIMLINRDGLVWVGNRIQQVDTGSTLTWQMPQGGIDEGETPGEAALRELKEETGTGKARIVGETARWLTYDLPPHLVGVALKGKYRGQKQKWFAMRFTGKD
;
A
#
# COMPACT_ATOMS: atom_id res chain seq x y z
N MET A 1 8.07 45.11 2.03
CA MET A 1 8.19 44.00 2.99
C MET A 1 8.41 42.73 2.19
N THR A 2 9.65 42.26 2.16
CA THR A 2 10.05 41.03 1.49
C THR A 2 9.62 39.83 2.33
N HIS A 3 8.69 39.03 1.83
CA HIS A 3 8.47 37.68 2.33
C HIS A 3 9.72 36.86 2.01
N ARG A 4 10.54 36.58 3.03
CA ARG A 4 11.60 35.57 2.94
C ARG A 4 10.92 34.21 2.99
N GLU A 5 11.24 33.39 1.99
CA GLU A 5 10.95 31.96 1.94
C GLU A 5 11.44 31.32 3.25
N GLU A 6 10.53 30.66 3.97
CA GLU A 6 10.94 29.78 5.06
C GLU A 6 11.52 28.50 4.47
N ASP A 7 12.83 28.39 4.65
CA ASP A 7 13.71 27.27 4.34
C ASP A 7 13.04 25.93 4.71
N GLY A 8 12.69 25.14 3.69
CA GLY A 8 12.05 23.84 3.84
C GLY A 8 13.00 22.84 4.48
N LYS A 9 13.05 22.82 5.82
CA LYS A 9 13.82 21.83 6.58
C LYS A 9 13.36 20.42 6.19
N ALA A 10 14.26 19.67 5.54
CA ALA A 10 14.08 18.26 5.26
C ALA A 10 13.67 17.51 6.54
N VAL A 11 12.52 16.84 6.50
CA VAL A 11 12.07 16.02 7.62
C VAL A 11 13.04 14.83 7.76
N PRO A 12 13.67 14.62 8.94
CA PRO A 12 14.57 13.49 9.12
C PRO A 12 13.82 12.17 8.83
N PRO A 13 14.34 11.27 7.99
CA PRO A 13 13.66 10.01 7.66
C PRO A 13 13.30 9.17 8.90
N GLY A 14 14.05 9.32 10.00
CA GLY A 14 13.80 8.65 11.26
C GLY A 14 12.62 9.18 12.09
N SER A 15 12.12 10.39 11.83
CA SER A 15 11.17 11.07 12.72
C SER A 15 9.69 10.82 12.41
N LEU A 16 9.37 10.25 11.24
CA LEU A 16 7.99 9.98 10.83
C LEU A 16 7.61 8.50 11.06
N PRO A 17 6.35 8.20 11.41
CA PRO A 17 5.88 6.83 11.53
C PRO A 17 5.74 6.14 10.17
N TYR A 18 5.54 4.83 10.19
CA TYR A 18 5.07 4.06 9.04
C TYR A 18 3.55 4.12 8.94
N ARG A 19 3.00 4.21 7.73
CA ARG A 19 1.56 4.03 7.51
C ARG A 19 1.21 2.55 7.62
N SER A 20 0.22 2.22 8.46
CA SER A 20 -0.33 0.86 8.54
C SER A 20 -1.13 0.55 7.29
N CYS A 21 -0.77 -0.53 6.62
CA CYS A 21 -1.36 -0.95 5.36
C CYS A 21 -1.53 -2.47 5.30
N VAL A 22 -2.28 -2.92 4.31
CA VAL A 22 -2.40 -4.33 3.91
C VAL A 22 -1.97 -4.50 2.46
N GLY A 23 -1.45 -5.68 2.14
CA GLY A 23 -1.21 -6.12 0.77
C GLY A 23 -1.95 -7.43 0.50
N ILE A 24 -2.45 -7.63 -0.71
CA ILE A 24 -3.26 -8.78 -1.08
C ILE A 24 -2.61 -9.53 -2.24
N MET A 25 -2.28 -10.81 -2.05
CA MET A 25 -1.98 -11.71 -3.15
C MET A 25 -3.24 -12.49 -3.54
N LEU A 26 -3.94 -12.05 -4.58
CA LEU A 26 -5.12 -12.75 -5.08
C LEU A 26 -4.73 -13.84 -6.08
N ILE A 27 -5.06 -15.09 -5.77
CA ILE A 27 -4.68 -16.29 -6.51
C ILE A 27 -5.93 -16.92 -7.14
N ASN A 28 -5.92 -17.12 -8.46
CA ASN A 28 -7.01 -17.79 -9.16
C ASN A 28 -6.96 -19.32 -8.99
N ARG A 29 -7.85 -20.07 -9.68
CA ARG A 29 -7.89 -21.54 -9.60
C ARG A 29 -6.70 -22.22 -10.25
N ASP A 30 -6.13 -21.58 -11.27
CA ASP A 30 -4.94 -22.05 -11.99
C ASP A 30 -3.63 -21.73 -11.27
N GLY A 31 -3.70 -21.03 -10.13
CA GLY A 31 -2.52 -20.62 -9.36
C GLY A 31 -1.88 -19.32 -9.84
N LEU A 32 -2.50 -18.60 -10.79
CA LEU A 32 -2.02 -17.31 -11.27
C LEU A 32 -2.37 -16.20 -10.28
N VAL A 33 -1.49 -15.21 -10.18
CA VAL A 33 -1.61 -14.06 -9.28
C VAL A 33 -2.11 -12.84 -10.06
N TRP A 34 -3.10 -12.16 -9.51
CA TRP A 34 -3.55 -10.88 -10.05
C TRP A 34 -2.52 -9.79 -9.79
N VAL A 35 -2.19 -9.01 -10.82
CA VAL A 35 -1.38 -7.79 -10.73
C VAL A 35 -2.04 -6.70 -11.58
N GLY A 36 -2.00 -5.47 -11.08
CA GLY A 36 -2.51 -4.29 -11.76
C GLY A 36 -1.37 -3.37 -12.20
N ASN A 37 -1.47 -2.82 -13.41
CA ASN A 37 -0.56 -1.79 -13.89
C ASN A 37 -1.09 -0.41 -13.46
N ARG A 38 -0.35 0.30 -12.61
CA ARG A 38 -0.76 1.63 -12.17
C ARG A 38 -0.41 2.69 -13.20
N ILE A 39 -1.37 3.59 -13.43
CA ILE A 39 -1.10 4.87 -14.07
C ILE A 39 -0.21 5.67 -13.12
N GLN A 40 1.03 5.95 -13.53
CA GLN A 40 1.95 6.76 -12.74
C GLN A 40 1.46 8.21 -12.71
N GLN A 41 0.93 8.63 -11.57
CA GLN A 41 0.58 10.04 -11.32
C GLN A 41 1.75 10.83 -10.72
N VAL A 42 2.73 10.14 -10.14
CA VAL A 42 3.92 10.73 -9.52
C VAL A 42 5.12 9.91 -9.98
N ASP A 43 6.17 10.58 -10.43
CA ASP A 43 7.44 9.95 -10.72
C ASP A 43 8.07 9.45 -9.41
N THR A 44 8.16 8.14 -9.26
CA THR A 44 8.78 7.49 -8.11
C THR A 44 10.23 7.11 -8.37
N GLY A 45 10.77 7.44 -9.55
CA GLY A 45 12.07 6.99 -10.04
C GLY A 45 12.10 5.50 -10.43
N SER A 46 10.94 4.83 -10.45
CA SER A 46 10.80 3.40 -10.77
C SER A 46 9.99 3.21 -12.04
N THR A 47 10.49 2.35 -12.94
CA THR A 47 9.75 1.91 -14.13
C THR A 47 8.76 0.77 -13.82
N LEU A 48 8.76 0.26 -12.58
CA LEU A 48 7.90 -0.83 -12.14
C LEU A 48 6.53 -0.29 -11.72
N THR A 49 5.54 -0.39 -12.61
CA THR A 49 4.16 0.05 -12.35
C THR A 49 3.21 -1.08 -11.99
N TRP A 50 3.63 -2.32 -12.20
CA TRP A 50 2.87 -3.51 -11.85
C TRP A 50 2.98 -3.81 -10.35
N GLN A 51 1.83 -3.93 -9.71
CA GLN A 51 1.77 -4.29 -8.29
C GLN A 51 0.53 -5.13 -7.99
N MET A 52 0.54 -5.77 -6.83
CA MET A 52 -0.64 -6.38 -6.25
C MET A 52 -1.49 -5.32 -5.53
N PRO A 53 -2.77 -5.63 -5.18
CA PRO A 53 -3.61 -4.71 -4.45
C PRO A 53 -3.07 -4.41 -3.05
N GLN A 54 -3.23 -3.18 -2.59
CA GLN A 54 -2.81 -2.74 -1.27
C GLN A 54 -3.58 -1.49 -0.83
N GLY A 55 -3.68 -1.28 0.47
CA GLY A 55 -4.19 -0.01 0.95
C GLY A 55 -4.14 0.16 2.45
N GLY A 56 -4.80 1.20 2.93
CA GLY A 56 -4.71 1.61 4.33
C GLY A 56 -5.50 0.69 5.25
N ILE A 57 -5.11 0.64 6.51
CA ILE A 57 -5.97 0.11 7.56
C ILE A 57 -6.62 1.31 8.25
N ASP A 58 -7.94 1.35 8.27
CA ASP A 58 -8.69 2.42 8.91
C ASP A 58 -8.82 2.19 10.43
N GLU A 59 -9.21 3.24 11.16
CA GLU A 59 -9.39 3.15 12.61
C GLU A 59 -10.51 2.17 12.96
N GLY A 60 -10.22 1.25 13.89
CA GLY A 60 -11.15 0.20 14.31
C GLY A 60 -11.22 -1.01 13.37
N GLU A 61 -10.53 -0.98 12.23
CA GLU A 61 -10.53 -2.07 11.26
C GLU A 61 -9.45 -3.12 11.58
N THR A 62 -9.81 -4.40 11.52
CA THR A 62 -8.80 -5.48 11.57
C THR A 62 -8.04 -5.55 10.24
N PRO A 63 -6.79 -6.04 10.23
CA PRO A 63 -6.06 -6.20 8.96
C PRO A 63 -6.78 -7.09 7.93
N GLY A 64 -7.54 -8.09 8.38
CA GLY A 64 -8.32 -8.96 7.48
C GLY A 64 -9.49 -8.23 6.82
N GLU A 65 -10.21 -7.38 7.58
CA GLU A 65 -11.30 -6.54 7.06
C GLU A 65 -10.76 -5.52 6.05
N ALA A 66 -9.67 -4.84 6.39
CA ALA A 66 -8.98 -3.91 5.50
C ALA A 66 -8.60 -4.60 4.18
N ALA A 67 -8.03 -5.81 4.25
CA ALA A 67 -7.61 -6.53 3.05
C ALA A 67 -8.79 -6.87 2.13
N LEU A 68 -9.94 -7.25 2.69
CA LEU A 68 -11.14 -7.54 1.91
C LEU A 68 -11.77 -6.27 1.30
N ARG A 69 -11.79 -5.16 2.05
CA ARG A 69 -12.25 -3.86 1.57
C ARG A 69 -11.38 -3.36 0.43
N GLU A 70 -10.06 -3.29 0.63
CA GLU A 70 -9.09 -2.82 -0.37
C GLU A 70 -9.11 -3.69 -1.63
N LEU A 71 -9.25 -5.02 -1.49
CA LEU A 71 -9.42 -5.88 -2.65
C LEU A 71 -10.64 -5.46 -3.50
N LYS A 72 -11.77 -5.20 -2.86
CA LYS A 72 -12.99 -4.79 -3.56
C LYS A 72 -12.84 -3.41 -4.20
N GLU A 73 -12.22 -2.46 -3.51
CA GLU A 73 -12.00 -1.10 -4.01
C GLU A 73 -11.05 -1.07 -5.22
N GLU A 74 -9.94 -1.79 -5.17
CA GLU A 74 -8.91 -1.74 -6.22
C GLU A 74 -9.17 -2.69 -7.39
N THR A 75 -9.92 -3.78 -7.18
CA THR A 75 -10.16 -4.80 -8.23
C THR A 75 -11.63 -4.95 -8.62
N GLY A 76 -12.56 -4.32 -7.89
CA GLY A 76 -13.99 -4.42 -8.13
C GLY A 76 -14.64 -5.73 -7.63
N THR A 77 -13.87 -6.67 -7.06
CA THR A 77 -14.40 -7.96 -6.61
C THR A 77 -14.20 -8.22 -5.12
N GLY A 78 -15.27 -8.67 -4.46
CA GLY A 78 -15.21 -9.25 -3.12
C GLY A 78 -15.26 -10.78 -3.13
N LYS A 79 -15.19 -11.41 -4.31
CA LYS A 79 -15.28 -12.88 -4.46
C LYS A 79 -13.93 -13.53 -4.13
N ALA A 80 -13.54 -13.46 -2.87
CA ALA A 80 -12.30 -14.08 -2.39
C ALA A 80 -12.43 -14.56 -0.94
N ARG A 81 -11.53 -15.46 -0.55
CA ARG A 81 -11.34 -15.84 0.86
C ARG A 81 -9.87 -15.82 1.23
N ILE A 82 -9.58 -15.43 2.46
CA ILE A 82 -8.22 -15.51 3.02
C ILE A 82 -7.81 -16.97 3.17
N VAL A 83 -6.59 -17.30 2.76
CA VAL A 83 -5.99 -18.63 2.89
C VAL A 83 -4.68 -18.61 3.68
N GLY A 84 -4.16 -17.42 3.97
CA GLY A 84 -2.99 -17.23 4.81
C GLY A 84 -2.65 -15.76 4.98
N GLU A 85 -1.80 -15.48 5.95
CA GLU A 85 -1.25 -14.16 6.19
C GLU A 85 0.23 -14.24 6.55
N THR A 86 0.98 -13.15 6.38
CA THR A 86 2.37 -13.11 6.86
C THR A 86 2.42 -13.15 8.38
N ALA A 87 3.31 -13.97 8.94
CA ALA A 87 3.47 -14.07 10.40
C ALA A 87 3.81 -12.73 11.05
N ARG A 88 4.63 -11.92 10.37
CA ARG A 88 5.05 -10.59 10.82
C ARG A 88 4.60 -9.50 9.86
N TRP A 89 4.64 -8.27 10.36
CA TRP A 89 4.55 -7.08 9.53
C TRP A 89 5.84 -6.86 8.75
N LEU A 90 5.73 -6.38 7.53
CA LEU A 90 6.84 -6.02 6.64
C LEU A 90 6.88 -4.52 6.50
N THR A 91 8.06 -3.92 6.50
CA THR A 91 8.22 -2.47 6.36
C THR A 91 9.07 -2.12 5.15
N TYR A 92 8.73 -1.02 4.50
CA TYR A 92 9.61 -0.40 3.50
C TYR A 92 9.59 1.12 3.68
N ASP A 93 10.74 1.73 3.40
CA ASP A 93 10.90 3.18 3.38
C ASP A 93 10.57 3.75 2.01
N LEU A 94 10.01 4.96 2.00
CA LEU A 94 9.91 5.73 0.77
C LEU A 94 11.32 6.15 0.29
N PRO A 95 11.52 6.32 -1.03
CA PRO A 95 12.66 7.05 -1.55
C PRO A 95 12.85 8.37 -0.80
N PRO A 96 14.09 8.79 -0.47
CA PRO A 96 14.32 9.96 0.38
C PRO A 96 13.63 11.24 -0.09
N HIS A 97 13.54 11.45 -1.41
CA HIS A 97 12.88 12.61 -2.02
C HIS A 97 11.35 12.60 -1.90
N LEU A 98 10.74 11.47 -1.53
CA LEU A 98 9.29 11.33 -1.29
C LEU A 98 8.93 11.45 0.19
N VAL A 99 9.90 11.39 1.10
CA VAL A 99 9.67 11.57 2.54
C VAL A 99 9.25 13.02 2.80
N GLY A 100 8.10 13.22 3.46
CA GLY A 100 7.52 14.55 3.67
C GLY A 100 6.67 15.08 2.50
N VAL A 101 6.63 14.37 1.37
CA VAL A 101 5.81 14.72 0.19
C VAL A 101 4.70 13.69 -0.03
N ALA A 102 5.08 12.42 -0.18
CA ALA A 102 4.12 11.34 -0.38
C ALA A 102 3.36 11.02 0.92
N LEU A 103 2.24 10.29 0.79
CA LEU A 103 1.40 9.90 1.93
C LEU A 103 0.99 11.09 2.83
N LYS A 104 0.62 12.22 2.20
CA LYS A 104 0.26 13.49 2.85
C LYS A 104 1.39 14.08 3.71
N GLY A 105 2.65 13.70 3.47
CA GLY A 105 3.82 14.13 4.23
C GLY A 105 3.90 13.59 5.66
N LYS A 106 3.02 12.67 6.05
CA LYS A 106 2.88 12.19 7.44
C LYS A 106 3.71 10.95 7.76
N TYR A 107 4.28 10.29 6.75
CA TYR A 107 4.86 8.96 6.89
C TYR A 107 6.19 8.85 6.14
N ARG A 108 7.11 8.05 6.69
CA ARG A 108 8.38 7.72 6.02
C ARG A 108 8.32 6.52 5.09
N GLY A 109 7.22 5.78 5.14
CA GLY A 109 7.10 4.46 4.53
C GLY A 109 5.80 3.78 4.90
N GLN A 110 5.69 2.50 4.58
CA GLN A 110 4.56 1.68 5.02
C GLN A 110 5.00 0.48 5.84
N LYS A 111 4.11 0.04 6.73
CA LYS A 111 4.17 -1.20 7.49
C LYS A 111 2.97 -2.04 7.07
N GLN A 112 3.22 -3.16 6.42
CA GLN A 112 2.24 -3.98 5.73
C GLN A 112 2.06 -5.35 6.37
N LYS A 113 0.81 -5.78 6.53
CA LYS A 113 0.44 -7.18 6.75
C LYS A 113 -0.06 -7.72 5.42
N TRP A 114 0.46 -8.86 4.98
CA TRP A 114 0.10 -9.42 3.68
C TRP A 114 -0.84 -10.61 3.83
N PHE A 115 -1.82 -10.69 2.95
CA PHE A 115 -2.82 -11.75 2.89
C PHE A 115 -2.75 -12.48 1.56
N ALA A 116 -2.63 -13.81 1.62
CA ALA A 116 -2.89 -14.66 0.47
C ALA A 116 -4.40 -14.93 0.41
N MET A 117 -5.00 -14.69 -0.74
CA MET A 117 -6.43 -14.88 -0.96
C MET A 117 -6.69 -15.77 -2.17
N ARG A 118 -7.66 -16.68 -2.04
CA ARG A 118 -8.15 -17.47 -3.17
C ARG A 118 -9.36 -16.80 -3.78
N PHE A 119 -9.32 -16.52 -5.08
CA PHE A 119 -10.48 -16.05 -5.83
C PHE A 119 -11.56 -17.14 -5.90
N THR A 120 -12.79 -16.78 -5.60
CA THR A 120 -13.95 -17.68 -5.55
C THR A 120 -14.97 -17.43 -6.66
N GLY A 121 -14.70 -16.48 -7.57
CA GLY A 121 -15.52 -16.27 -8.75
C GLY A 121 -15.53 -17.46 -9.72
N LYS A 122 -16.42 -17.38 -10.70
CA LYS A 122 -16.68 -18.41 -11.72
C LYS A 122 -16.60 -17.85 -13.15
N ASP A 123 -16.15 -16.60 -13.23
CA ASP A 123 -16.20 -15.70 -14.36
C ASP A 123 -15.26 -16.21 -15.47
#